data_AF-A0A2H0TAJ0-F1
#
_entry.id   AF-A0A2H0TAJ0-F1
#
_cell.length_a   1.000
_cell.length_b   1.000
_cell.length_c   1.000
_cell.angle_alpha   90.00
_cell.angle_beta   90.00
_cell.angle_gamma   90.00
#
_symmetry.space_group_name_H-M   'P 1'
#
loop_
_entity.id
_entity.type
_entity.pdbx_description
1 polymer ?
#
loop_
_entity_poly.entity_id
_entity_poly.type
_entity_poly.pdbx_seq_one_letter_code
_entity_poly.pdbx_strand_id
1 'polypeptide(L)'
;MSKTNTKVEYFRSCVECHKEIDAESEFCPFCGAVLMRSSGKDISIKTKDKGNEKPVKMTVWLMVGGLLMLAFIIRVYLFLVLPLWFLGQRKYLNKLHSKQKISTYPFVGAYLIFILVEFIAHYLVIKYSDYGTSLLVLISGLLFIHSIFIYQSLKIKNVLVEHFKDYQKKGVKISNLWTILFGFLYLQLEVNKLFYDE
;
A
#
# COMPACT_ATOMS: atom_id res chain seq x y z
N MET A 1 34.54 -5.64 -4.58
CA MET A 1 35.33 -4.47 -4.11
C MET A 1 35.42 -3.47 -5.26
N SER A 2 34.61 -2.41 -5.22
CA SER A 2 34.62 -1.36 -6.26
C SER A 2 35.68 -0.32 -5.90
N LYS A 3 36.67 -0.11 -6.78
CA LYS A 3 37.70 0.93 -6.61
C LYS A 3 37.07 2.28 -6.96
N THR A 4 36.78 3.10 -5.95
CA THR A 4 36.39 4.50 -6.16
C THR A 4 37.59 5.29 -6.65
N ASN A 5 37.51 5.78 -7.89
CA ASN A 5 38.48 6.70 -8.47
C ASN A 5 38.32 8.07 -7.80
N THR A 6 39.17 8.37 -6.83
CA THR A 6 39.24 9.68 -6.19
C THR A 6 39.96 10.64 -7.14
N LYS A 7 39.21 11.51 -7.81
CA LYS A 7 39.79 12.59 -8.63
C LYS A 7 40.30 13.68 -7.69
N VAL A 8 41.61 13.84 -7.59
CA VAL A 8 42.25 14.93 -6.83
C VAL A 8 42.29 16.15 -7.74
N GLU A 9 41.67 17.25 -7.32
CA GLU A 9 41.71 18.53 -8.03
C GLU A 9 42.64 19.48 -7.28
N TYR A 10 43.58 20.09 -7.99
CA TYR A 10 44.62 20.96 -7.43
C TYR A 10 44.19 22.42 -7.63
N PHE A 11 44.32 23.24 -6.59
CA PHE A 11 43.99 24.66 -6.65
C PHE A 11 45.21 25.52 -6.28
N ARG A 12 45.35 26.67 -6.93
CA ARG A 12 46.33 27.73 -6.60
C ARG A 12 45.63 29.08 -6.46
N SER A 13 46.26 30.05 -5.79
CA SER A 13 45.72 31.41 -5.67
C SER A 13 46.33 32.34 -6.72
N CYS A 14 45.50 33.19 -7.33
CA CYS A 14 45.97 34.21 -8.26
C CYS A 14 46.73 35.32 -7.50
N VAL A 15 47.92 35.70 -7.96
CA VAL A 15 48.73 36.75 -7.28
C VAL A 15 48.09 38.14 -7.41
N GLU A 16 47.38 38.41 -8.50
CA GLU A 16 46.76 39.71 -8.79
C GLU A 16 45.43 39.92 -8.05
N CYS A 17 44.57 38.90 -8.01
CA CYS A 17 43.23 39.02 -7.43
C CYS A 17 42.97 38.13 -6.22
N HIS A 18 43.95 37.34 -5.79
CA HIS A 18 43.91 36.41 -4.65
C HIS A 18 42.76 35.39 -4.66
N LYS A 19 42.08 35.20 -5.79
CA LYS A 19 41.05 34.18 -5.97
C LYS A 19 41.67 32.80 -6.23
N GLU A 20 41.06 31.78 -5.64
CA GLU A 20 41.40 30.37 -5.88
C GLU A 20 40.97 29.95 -7.28
N ILE A 21 41.87 29.28 -7.99
CA ILE A 21 41.74 28.87 -9.38
C ILE A 21 42.35 27.49 -9.57
N ASP A 22 41.93 26.78 -10.62
CA ASP A 22 42.49 25.48 -10.97
C ASP A 22 44.01 25.61 -11.24
N ALA A 23 44.80 24.73 -10.64
CA ALA A 23 46.25 24.74 -10.78
C ALA A 23 46.70 24.50 -12.23
N GLU A 24 45.89 23.82 -13.04
CA GLU A 24 46.19 23.56 -14.46
C GLU A 24 45.85 24.73 -15.39
N SER A 25 45.13 25.75 -14.90
CA SER A 25 44.72 26.88 -15.73
C SER A 25 45.89 27.84 -16.01
N GLU A 26 46.10 28.22 -17.28
CA GLU A 26 47.16 29.16 -17.70
C GLU A 26 46.79 30.63 -17.47
N PHE A 27 45.50 30.94 -17.28
CA PHE A 27 44.99 32.32 -17.11
C PHE A 27 43.99 32.40 -15.97
N CYS A 28 43.96 33.53 -15.25
CA CYS A 28 42.95 33.74 -14.23
C CYS A 28 41.59 34.07 -14.88
N PRO A 29 40.52 33.27 -14.67
CA PRO A 29 39.21 33.54 -15.27
C PRO A 29 38.52 34.78 -14.68
N PHE A 30 39.03 35.32 -13.58
CA PHE A 30 38.41 36.46 -12.90
C PHE A 30 39.01 37.81 -13.26
N CYS A 31 40.33 37.89 -13.46
CA CYS A 31 41.03 39.13 -13.79
C CYS A 31 41.79 39.11 -15.11
N GLY A 32 41.87 37.95 -15.79
CA GLY A 32 42.56 37.80 -17.07
C GLY A 32 44.09 37.74 -16.98
N ALA A 33 44.66 37.79 -15.77
CA ALA A 33 46.12 37.74 -15.58
C ALA A 33 46.70 36.40 -16.06
N VAL A 34 47.84 36.45 -16.75
CA VAL A 34 48.60 35.28 -17.17
C VAL A 34 49.30 34.67 -15.96
N LEU A 35 49.05 33.39 -15.70
CA LEU A 35 49.55 32.72 -14.51
C LEU A 35 50.83 31.95 -14.86
N MET A 36 51.99 32.55 -14.57
CA MET A 36 53.27 31.86 -14.77
C MET A 36 53.28 30.53 -13.99
N ARG A 37 53.88 29.48 -14.57
CA ARG A 37 54.05 28.17 -13.91
C ARG A 37 54.99 28.36 -12.71
N SER A 38 54.42 28.65 -11.54
CA SER A 38 55.18 28.75 -10.30
C SER A 38 55.64 27.36 -9.88
N SER A 39 56.93 27.22 -9.60
CA SER A 39 57.57 26.02 -9.09
C SER A 39 57.00 25.62 -7.72
N GLY A 40 55.93 24.81 -7.73
CA GLY A 40 55.58 23.80 -6.73
C GLY A 40 55.35 24.20 -5.26
N LYS A 41 55.46 25.48 -4.86
CA LYS A 41 55.44 25.85 -3.43
C LYS A 41 54.08 26.24 -2.83
N ASP A 42 53.07 26.56 -3.64
CA ASP A 42 51.78 27.11 -3.16
C ASP A 42 50.54 26.31 -3.62
N ILE A 43 50.65 24.97 -3.68
CA ILE A 43 49.53 24.09 -4.05
C ILE A 43 48.85 23.61 -2.77
N SER A 44 47.69 24.17 -2.44
CA SER A 44 46.86 23.70 -1.34
C SER A 44 45.95 22.57 -1.83
N ILE A 45 46.16 21.36 -1.33
CA ILE A 45 45.28 20.21 -1.61
C ILE A 45 44.04 20.35 -0.72
N LYS A 46 42.91 20.76 -1.29
CA LYS A 46 41.61 20.66 -0.61
C LYS A 46 40.94 19.37 -1.05
N THR A 47 40.97 18.35 -0.18
CA THR A 47 40.09 17.18 -0.31
C THR A 47 38.66 17.65 -0.09
N LYS A 48 37.96 17.92 -1.21
CA LYS A 48 36.54 18.22 -1.20
C LYS A 48 35.79 16.91 -0.97
N ASP A 49 35.61 16.57 0.30
CA ASP A 49 34.77 15.45 0.69
C ASP A 49 33.37 15.70 0.12
N LYS A 50 32.92 14.82 -0.79
CA LYS A 50 31.58 14.91 -1.39
C LYS A 50 30.55 14.50 -0.33
N GLY A 51 30.42 15.29 0.72
CA GLY A 51 29.29 15.27 1.64
C GLY A 51 28.07 15.85 0.95
N ASN A 52 27.50 15.12 0.00
CA ASN A 52 26.18 15.42 -0.54
C ASN A 52 25.37 14.14 -0.72
N GLU A 53 25.08 13.49 0.39
CA GLU A 53 23.99 12.54 0.50
C GLU A 53 22.83 13.21 1.25
N LYS A 54 21.76 13.58 0.52
CA LYS A 54 20.37 13.11 0.73
C LYS A 54 19.30 14.18 0.44
N PRO A 55 18.46 13.92 -0.58
CA PRO A 55 17.02 14.11 -0.45
C PRO A 55 16.24 12.77 -0.47
N VAL A 56 16.91 11.62 -0.31
CA VAL A 56 16.24 10.31 -0.40
C VAL A 56 15.25 10.06 0.76
N LYS A 57 15.46 10.66 1.94
CA LYS A 57 14.61 10.41 3.12
C LYS A 57 13.16 10.89 2.97
N MET A 58 12.92 11.96 2.21
CA MET A 58 11.57 12.55 2.10
C MET A 58 10.67 11.73 1.17
N THR A 59 11.21 11.21 0.07
CA THR A 59 10.45 10.40 -0.90
C THR A 59 10.06 9.03 -0.32
N VAL A 60 10.94 8.41 0.47
CA VAL A 60 10.65 7.12 1.13
C VAL A 60 9.52 7.25 2.15
N TRP A 61 9.50 8.33 2.94
CA TRP A 61 8.42 8.58 3.91
C TRP A 61 7.05 8.79 3.24
N LEU A 62 7.01 9.50 2.11
CA LEU A 62 5.78 9.68 1.33
C LEU A 62 5.26 8.35 0.77
N MET A 63 6.14 7.48 0.27
CA MET A 63 5.75 6.16 -0.24
C MET A 63 5.24 5.25 0.89
N VAL A 64 5.94 5.20 2.02
CA VAL A 64 5.52 4.38 3.17
C VAL A 64 4.20 4.90 3.76
N GLY A 65 4.07 6.21 3.95
CA GLY A 65 2.83 6.82 4.44
C GLY A 65 1.64 6.58 3.50
N GLY A 66 1.86 6.71 2.18
CA GLY A 66 0.84 6.42 1.17
C GLY A 66 0.39 4.96 1.18
N LEU A 67 1.32 4.01 1.28
CA LEU A 67 1.00 2.58 1.36
C LEU A 67 0.22 2.25 2.65
N LEU A 68 0.60 2.84 3.78
CA LEU A 68 -0.12 2.65 5.05
C LEU A 68 -1.54 3.24 4.99
N MET A 69 -1.70 4.42 4.39
CA MET A 69 -3.02 5.03 4.22
C MET A 69 -3.89 4.19 3.27
N LEU A 70 -3.34 3.71 2.16
CA LEU A 70 -4.05 2.81 1.25
C LEU A 70 -4.48 1.51 1.96
N ALA A 71 -3.57 0.89 2.71
CA ALA A 71 -3.88 -0.29 3.50
C ALA A 71 -4.98 -0.02 4.53
N PHE A 72 -4.97 1.15 5.16
CA PHE A 72 -6.02 1.59 6.08
C PHE A 72 -7.37 1.77 5.37
N ILE A 73 -7.42 2.42 4.21
CA ILE A 73 -8.65 2.58 3.42
C ILE A 73 -9.20 1.21 2.99
N ILE A 74 -8.33 0.33 2.48
CA ILE A 74 -8.71 -1.04 2.09
C ILE A 74 -9.29 -1.78 3.29
N ARG A 75 -8.68 -1.66 4.49
CA ARG A 75 -9.23 -2.24 5.71
C ARG A 75 -10.61 -1.65 6.02
N VAL A 76 -10.75 -0.34 6.12
CA VAL A 76 -12.05 0.31 6.41
C VAL A 76 -13.12 -0.17 5.43
N TYR A 77 -12.79 -0.23 4.14
CA TYR A 77 -13.72 -0.70 3.12
C TYR A 77 -14.13 -2.16 3.32
N LEU A 78 -13.15 -3.06 3.45
CA LEU A 78 -13.39 -4.50 3.60
C LEU A 78 -14.10 -4.84 4.92
N PHE A 79 -13.83 -4.10 5.99
CA PHE A 79 -14.27 -4.43 7.35
C PHE A 79 -15.50 -3.66 7.83
N LEU A 80 -15.74 -2.44 7.34
CA LEU A 80 -16.92 -1.66 7.72
C LEU A 80 -17.94 -1.65 6.60
N VAL A 81 -17.56 -1.16 5.42
CA VAL A 81 -18.51 -0.90 4.33
C VAL A 81 -19.12 -2.20 3.85
N LEU A 82 -18.31 -3.24 3.66
CA LEU A 82 -18.77 -4.51 3.14
C LEU A 82 -19.76 -5.23 4.06
N PRO A 83 -19.45 -5.50 5.34
CA PRO A 83 -20.40 -6.15 6.24
C PRO A 83 -21.69 -5.35 6.42
N LEU A 84 -21.60 -4.01 6.50
CA LEU A 84 -22.77 -3.14 6.60
C LEU A 84 -23.67 -3.25 5.36
N TRP A 85 -23.07 -3.31 4.17
CA TRP A 85 -23.82 -3.53 2.93
C TRP A 85 -24.57 -4.87 2.96
N PHE A 86 -23.92 -5.97 3.37
CA PHE A 86 -24.56 -7.28 3.53
C PHE A 86 -25.73 -7.25 4.51
N LEU A 87 -25.56 -6.57 5.66
CA LEU A 87 -26.60 -6.40 6.66
C LEU A 87 -27.81 -5.62 6.11
N GLY A 88 -27.56 -4.58 5.31
CA GLY A 88 -28.60 -3.81 4.63
C GLY A 88 -29.38 -4.65 3.62
N GLN A 89 -28.68 -5.42 2.78
CA GLN A 89 -29.31 -6.23 1.72
C GLN A 89 -30.02 -7.47 2.23
N ARG A 90 -29.67 -7.94 3.43
CA ARG A 90 -30.26 -9.14 4.03
C ARG A 90 -31.79 -9.15 4.03
N LYS A 91 -32.43 -8.01 4.32
CA LYS A 91 -33.91 -7.92 4.35
C LYS A 91 -34.52 -8.24 2.99
N TYR A 92 -33.90 -7.74 1.91
CA TYR A 92 -34.35 -7.99 0.55
C TYR A 92 -34.03 -9.41 0.10
N LEU A 93 -32.83 -9.90 0.37
CA LEU A 93 -32.42 -11.27 0.03
C LEU A 93 -33.26 -12.32 0.74
N ASN A 94 -33.67 -12.08 1.99
CA ASN A 94 -34.54 -13.00 2.73
C ASN A 94 -36.00 -12.97 2.26
N LYS A 95 -36.43 -11.96 1.49
CA LYS A 95 -37.75 -11.95 0.85
C LYS A 95 -37.81 -12.84 -0.40
N LEU A 96 -36.66 -13.17 -0.99
CA LEU A 96 -36.59 -14.05 -2.15
C LEU A 96 -37.12 -15.46 -1.81
N HIS A 97 -37.75 -16.10 -2.79
CA HIS A 97 -38.16 -17.50 -2.74
C HIS A 97 -36.92 -18.40 -2.77
N SER A 98 -36.34 -18.64 -1.59
CA SER A 98 -35.26 -19.60 -1.37
C SER A 98 -35.45 -20.27 -0.02
N LYS A 99 -35.11 -21.55 0.05
CA LYS A 99 -35.11 -22.34 1.30
C LYS A 99 -34.02 -21.85 2.25
N GLN A 100 -32.95 -21.30 1.71
CA GLN A 100 -31.84 -20.78 2.49
C GLN A 100 -32.15 -19.34 2.90
N LYS A 101 -32.09 -19.07 4.22
CA LYS A 101 -32.15 -17.72 4.76
C LYS A 101 -30.80 -17.31 5.33
N ILE A 102 -30.49 -16.03 5.19
CA ILE A 102 -29.26 -15.43 5.67
C ILE A 102 -29.50 -15.02 7.13
N SER A 103 -28.69 -15.56 8.05
CA SER A 103 -28.71 -15.20 9.47
C SER A 103 -27.79 -14.01 9.71
N THR A 104 -28.17 -13.09 10.61
CA THR A 104 -27.36 -11.92 10.98
C THR A 104 -26.32 -12.24 12.05
N TYR A 105 -26.61 -13.20 12.93
CA TYR A 105 -25.72 -13.58 14.03
C TYR A 105 -24.28 -13.91 13.63
N PRO A 106 -24.00 -14.70 12.58
CA PRO A 106 -22.63 -14.98 12.19
C PRO A 106 -21.86 -13.72 11.74
N PHE A 107 -22.54 -12.74 11.16
CA PHE A 107 -21.91 -11.47 10.75
C PHE A 107 -21.54 -10.62 11.95
N VAL A 108 -22.49 -10.41 12.85
CA VAL A 108 -22.27 -9.59 14.05
C VAL A 108 -21.23 -10.25 14.93
N GLY A 109 -21.30 -11.57 15.14
CA GLY A 109 -20.32 -12.33 15.91
C GLY A 109 -18.92 -12.25 15.32
N ALA A 110 -18.76 -12.51 14.02
CA ALA A 110 -17.46 -12.41 13.34
C ALA A 110 -16.86 -11.00 13.43
N TYR A 111 -17.69 -9.98 13.27
CA TYR A 111 -17.27 -8.59 13.33
C TYR A 111 -16.84 -8.17 14.75
N LEU A 112 -17.57 -8.61 15.78
CA LEU A 112 -17.19 -8.38 17.18
C LEU A 112 -15.88 -9.10 17.54
N ILE A 113 -15.71 -10.35 17.07
CA ILE A 113 -14.46 -11.10 17.25
C ILE A 113 -13.31 -10.37 16.57
N PHE A 114 -13.51 -9.81 15.38
CA PHE A 114 -12.47 -9.05 14.70
C PHE A 114 -12.04 -7.82 15.50
N ILE A 115 -13.00 -7.00 15.94
CA ILE A 115 -12.70 -5.82 16.76
C ILE A 115 -11.89 -6.22 18.00
N LEU A 116 -12.27 -7.33 18.63
CA LEU A 116 -11.55 -7.86 19.79
C LEU A 116 -10.12 -8.29 19.43
N VAL A 117 -9.92 -9.00 18.31
CA VAL A 117 -8.61 -9.43 17.83
C VAL A 117 -7.71 -8.24 17.50
N GLU A 118 -8.23 -7.22 16.83
CA GLU A 118 -7.50 -5.97 16.54
C GLU A 118 -7.11 -5.24 17.83
N PHE A 119 -8.03 -5.18 18.81
CA PHE A 119 -7.75 -4.57 20.10
C PHE A 119 -6.63 -5.32 20.86
N ILE A 120 -6.68 -6.66 20.87
CA ILE A 120 -5.63 -7.50 21.48
C ILE A 120 -4.31 -7.30 20.75
N ALA A 121 -4.30 -7.31 19.41
CA ALA A 121 -3.10 -7.10 18.62
C ALA A 121 -2.46 -5.73 18.91
N HIS A 122 -3.26 -4.68 19.02
CA HIS A 122 -2.80 -3.34 19.34
C HIS A 122 -2.25 -3.25 20.78
N TYR A 123 -2.96 -3.85 21.74
CA TYR A 123 -2.50 -3.94 23.12
C TYR A 123 -1.14 -4.66 23.24
N LEU A 124 -0.94 -5.75 22.50
CA LEU A 124 0.33 -6.50 22.50
C LEU A 124 1.49 -5.65 21.97
N VAL A 125 1.28 -4.86 20.92
CA VAL A 125 2.30 -3.92 20.40
C VAL A 125 2.68 -2.90 21.46
N ILE A 126 1.69 -2.25 22.08
CA ILE A 126 1.94 -1.18 23.06
C ILE A 126 2.69 -1.73 24.28
N LYS A 127 2.26 -2.89 24.80
CA LYS A 127 2.77 -3.41 26.07
C LYS A 127 4.11 -4.12 25.93
N TYR A 128 4.31 -4.89 24.85
CA TYR A 128 5.47 -5.78 24.71
C TYR A 128 6.44 -5.35 23.61
N SER A 129 6.12 -4.33 22.81
CA SER A 129 6.90 -3.95 21.62
C SER A 129 7.14 -5.11 20.64
N ASP A 130 6.31 -6.17 20.72
CA ASP A 130 6.43 -7.36 19.89
C ASP A 130 5.61 -7.20 18.61
N TYR A 131 6.27 -6.64 17.60
CA TYR A 131 5.69 -6.48 16.27
C TYR A 131 5.45 -7.81 15.55
N GLY A 132 6.21 -8.86 15.88
CA GLY A 132 6.11 -10.16 15.21
C GLY A 132 4.81 -10.88 15.57
N THR A 133 4.54 -11.02 16.88
CA THR A 133 3.31 -11.65 17.36
C THR A 133 2.08 -10.83 16.95
N SER A 134 2.15 -9.50 17.03
CA SER A 134 1.04 -8.64 16.57
C SER A 134 0.74 -8.83 15.09
N LEU A 135 1.76 -8.88 14.23
CA LEU A 135 1.57 -9.09 12.80
C LEU A 135 0.89 -10.44 12.51
N LEU A 136 1.28 -11.52 13.20
CA LEU A 136 0.65 -12.83 13.05
C LEU A 136 -0.81 -12.83 13.52
N VAL A 137 -1.11 -12.17 14.63
CA VAL A 137 -2.49 -12.01 15.13
C VAL A 137 -3.34 -11.23 14.13
N LEU A 138 -2.80 -10.16 13.53
CA LEU A 138 -3.48 -9.40 12.49
C LEU A 138 -3.73 -10.24 11.23
N ILE A 139 -2.71 -10.92 10.72
CA ILE A 139 -2.85 -11.76 9.51
C ILE A 139 -3.88 -12.88 9.74
N SER A 140 -3.83 -13.56 10.88
CA SER A 140 -4.79 -14.62 11.21
C SER A 140 -6.23 -14.08 11.34
N GLY A 141 -6.41 -12.92 11.97
CA GLY A 141 -7.70 -12.22 12.03
C GLY A 141 -8.24 -11.87 10.64
N LEU A 142 -7.40 -11.31 9.77
CA LEU A 142 -7.76 -10.97 8.38
C LEU A 142 -8.21 -12.22 7.60
N LEU A 143 -7.46 -13.32 7.69
CA LEU A 143 -7.78 -14.59 7.01
C LEU A 143 -9.10 -15.20 7.51
N PHE A 144 -9.33 -15.15 8.82
CA PHE A 144 -10.56 -15.67 9.42
C PHE A 144 -11.80 -14.94 8.89
N ILE A 145 -11.77 -13.60 8.85
CA ILE A 145 -12.91 -12.81 8.36
C ILE A 145 -13.09 -12.95 6.86
N HIS A 146 -11.99 -13.00 6.11
CA HIS A 146 -12.05 -13.22 4.68
C HIS A 146 -12.73 -14.57 4.36
N SER A 147 -12.46 -15.61 5.15
CA SER A 147 -13.12 -16.91 5.03
C SER A 147 -14.63 -16.83 5.28
N ILE A 148 -15.04 -16.06 6.28
CA ILE A 148 -16.47 -15.82 6.58
C ILE A 148 -17.14 -15.06 5.43
N PHE A 149 -16.46 -14.07 4.88
CA PHE A 149 -16.95 -13.30 3.75
C PHE A 149 -17.14 -14.14 2.48
N ILE A 150 -16.18 -15.01 2.16
CA ILE A 150 -16.29 -15.98 1.06
C ILE A 150 -17.48 -16.90 1.29
N TYR A 151 -17.58 -17.49 2.49
CA TYR A 151 -18.69 -18.38 2.84
C TYR A 151 -20.05 -17.70 2.63
N GLN A 152 -20.18 -16.44 3.03
CA GLN A 152 -21.42 -15.69 2.87
C GLN A 152 -21.71 -15.31 1.43
N SER A 153 -20.69 -14.96 0.65
CA SER A 153 -20.84 -14.69 -0.79
C SER A 153 -21.38 -15.94 -1.51
N LEU A 154 -20.86 -17.13 -1.18
CA LEU A 154 -21.37 -18.39 -1.70
C LEU A 154 -22.80 -18.69 -1.24
N LYS A 155 -23.15 -18.34 -0.01
CA LYS A 155 -24.51 -18.50 0.50
C LYS A 155 -25.50 -17.59 -0.24
N ILE A 156 -25.17 -16.31 -0.44
CA ILE A 156 -26.00 -15.39 -1.23
C ILE A 156 -26.15 -15.89 -2.65
N LYS A 157 -25.06 -16.33 -3.28
CA LYS A 157 -25.11 -16.95 -4.60
C LYS A 157 -26.17 -18.05 -4.62
N ASN A 158 -26.15 -18.97 -3.66
CA ASN A 158 -27.08 -20.10 -3.64
C ASN A 158 -28.54 -19.63 -3.49
N VAL A 159 -28.79 -18.60 -2.67
CA VAL A 159 -30.12 -17.97 -2.54
C VAL A 159 -30.59 -17.40 -3.87
N LEU A 160 -29.72 -16.67 -4.58
CA LEU A 160 -30.05 -16.08 -5.88
C LEU A 160 -30.30 -17.17 -6.93
N VAL A 161 -29.41 -18.16 -7.05
CA VAL A 161 -29.56 -19.26 -8.00
C VAL A 161 -30.84 -20.05 -7.74
N GLU A 162 -31.17 -20.33 -6.48
CA GLU A 162 -32.42 -21.02 -6.12
C GLU A 162 -33.64 -20.16 -6.47
N HIS A 163 -33.63 -18.87 -6.13
CA HIS A 163 -34.73 -17.96 -6.44
C HIS A 163 -35.00 -17.88 -7.94
N PHE A 164 -33.97 -17.61 -8.75
CA PHE A 164 -34.15 -17.43 -10.19
C PHE A 164 -34.36 -18.73 -10.96
N LYS A 165 -34.08 -19.89 -10.36
CA LYS A 165 -34.40 -21.20 -10.96
C LYS A 165 -35.91 -21.36 -11.20
N ASP A 166 -36.73 -20.77 -10.33
CA ASP A 166 -38.19 -20.87 -10.41
C ASP A 166 -38.79 -19.86 -11.41
N TYR A 167 -38.09 -18.76 -11.71
CA TYR A 167 -38.60 -17.67 -12.56
C TYR A 167 -38.01 -17.64 -13.97
N GLN A 168 -36.75 -18.04 -14.18
CA GLN A 168 -36.11 -17.98 -15.51
C GLN A 168 -36.03 -19.36 -16.18
N LYS A 169 -36.62 -19.48 -17.38
CA LYS A 169 -36.52 -20.69 -18.24
C LYS A 169 -35.07 -21.02 -18.63
N LYS A 170 -34.18 -20.03 -18.66
CA LYS A 170 -32.73 -20.21 -18.82
C LYS A 170 -32.08 -20.02 -17.46
N GLY A 171 -31.78 -21.11 -16.76
CA GLY A 171 -31.23 -21.04 -15.40
C GLY A 171 -29.99 -20.13 -15.30
N VAL A 172 -29.99 -19.26 -14.29
CA VAL A 172 -28.89 -18.31 -14.02
C VAL A 172 -27.63 -19.08 -13.61
N LYS A 173 -26.54 -18.89 -14.35
CA LYS A 173 -25.24 -19.50 -14.06
C LYS A 173 -24.31 -18.49 -13.40
N ILE A 174 -24.44 -18.34 -12.07
CA ILE A 174 -23.47 -17.56 -11.28
C ILE A 174 -22.22 -18.43 -11.02
N SER A 175 -21.03 -17.93 -11.37
CA SER A 175 -19.79 -18.70 -11.23
C SER A 175 -19.25 -18.74 -9.79
N ASN A 176 -18.83 -19.92 -9.32
CA ASN A 176 -18.17 -20.09 -8.01
C ASN A 176 -16.84 -19.33 -7.96
N LEU A 177 -16.02 -19.45 -9.00
CA LEU A 177 -14.69 -18.86 -9.04
C LEU A 177 -14.76 -17.33 -8.93
N TRP A 178 -15.62 -16.71 -9.72
CA TRP A 178 -15.83 -15.26 -9.69
C TRP A 178 -16.45 -14.80 -8.37
N THR A 179 -17.30 -15.62 -7.74
CA THR A 179 -17.84 -15.34 -6.39
C THR A 179 -16.75 -15.39 -5.32
N ILE A 180 -15.76 -16.28 -5.42
CA ILE A 180 -14.66 -16.35 -4.44
C ILE A 180 -13.69 -15.17 -4.65
N LEU A 181 -13.33 -14.87 -5.89
CA LEU A 181 -12.34 -13.84 -6.21
C LEU A 181 -12.87 -12.41 -5.99
N PHE A 182 -14.12 -12.14 -6.38
CA PHE A 182 -14.69 -10.80 -6.38
C PHE A 182 -15.83 -10.62 -5.36
N GLY A 183 -16.26 -11.71 -4.73
CA GLY A 183 -17.23 -11.67 -3.63
C GLY A 183 -18.50 -10.91 -4.00
N PHE A 184 -18.74 -9.83 -3.26
CA PHE A 184 -19.92 -9.01 -3.41
C PHE A 184 -19.98 -8.21 -4.71
N LEU A 185 -18.83 -7.75 -5.26
CA LEU A 185 -18.85 -6.92 -6.48
C LEU A 185 -19.45 -7.70 -7.64
N TYR A 186 -19.05 -8.97 -7.74
CA TYR A 186 -19.58 -9.87 -8.74
C TYR A 186 -21.06 -10.17 -8.48
N LEU A 187 -21.45 -10.45 -7.23
CA LEU A 187 -22.86 -10.69 -6.91
C LEU A 187 -23.74 -9.47 -7.17
N GLN A 188 -23.28 -8.25 -6.85
CA GLN A 188 -24.01 -7.02 -7.11
C GLN A 188 -24.17 -6.77 -8.62
N LEU A 189 -23.12 -7.04 -9.41
CA LEU A 189 -23.17 -6.94 -10.86
C LEU A 189 -24.17 -7.95 -11.46
N GLU A 190 -24.15 -9.20 -11.01
CA GLU A 190 -25.11 -10.22 -11.46
C GLU A 190 -26.54 -9.92 -11.01
N VAL A 191 -26.73 -9.45 -9.78
CA VAL A 191 -28.03 -8.96 -9.29
C VAL A 191 -28.54 -7.83 -10.19
N ASN A 192 -27.70 -6.84 -10.49
CA ASN A 192 -28.10 -5.72 -11.35
C ASN A 192 -28.51 -6.21 -12.76
N LYS A 193 -27.72 -7.09 -13.40
CA LYS A 193 -28.12 -7.65 -14.70
C LYS A 193 -29.49 -8.33 -14.63
N LEU A 194 -29.73 -9.12 -13.59
CA LEU A 194 -30.99 -9.85 -13.42
C LEU A 194 -32.20 -8.94 -13.19
N PHE A 195 -32.01 -7.73 -12.65
CA PHE A 195 -33.10 -6.77 -12.40
C PHE A 195 -33.26 -5.70 -13.49
N TYR A 196 -32.25 -5.45 -14.32
CA TYR A 196 -32.26 -4.40 -15.35
C TYR A 196 -32.37 -4.93 -16.79
N ASP A 197 -32.15 -6.22 -17.03
CA ASP A 197 -32.31 -6.84 -18.36
C ASP A 197 -33.75 -7.39 -18.59
N GLU A 198 -34.72 -7.05 -17.74
CA GLU A 198 -36.17 -7.23 -17.98
C GLU A 198 -36.80 -5.97 -18.60
#